data_AF-A0A818Q1Q6-F1
#
_entry.id   AF-A0A818Q1Q6-F1
#
_cell.length_a   1.000
_cell.length_b   1.000
_cell.length_c   1.000
_cell.angle_alpha   90.00
_cell.angle_beta   90.00
_cell.angle_gamma   90.00
#
_symmetry.space_group_name_H-M   'P 1'
#
loop_
_entity.id
_entity.type
_entity.pdbx_description
1 polymer ?
#
loop_
_entity_poly.entity_id
_entity_poly.type
_entity_poly.pdbx_seq_one_letter_code
_entity_poly.pdbx_strand_id
1 'polypeptide(L)'
;MTLEVIVADIPRSGTLSMREALIRLGCNKTMHMKVLMENPLLMSIWTEIYEKHLEKTWTSDDWRHMLDQHFPDYVATTDVPCCDFAVELAQAYPQAK
;
A
#
# COMPACT_ATOMS: atom_id res chain seq x y z
N MET A 1 11.62 -6.89 -2.40
CA MET A 1 10.70 -7.80 -3.13
C MET A 1 9.82 -6.94 -4.05
N THR A 2 8.90 -7.47 -4.87
CA THR A 2 8.09 -6.60 -5.77
C THR A 2 6.61 -6.66 -5.44
N LEU A 3 6.00 -5.49 -5.34
CA LEU A 3 4.54 -5.34 -5.40
C LEU A 3 4.08 -5.78 -6.80
N GLU A 4 2.98 -6.53 -6.87
CA GLU A 4 2.46 -7.13 -8.11
C GLU A 4 1.14 -6.48 -8.57
N VAL A 5 0.30 -6.04 -7.63
CA VAL A 5 -1.01 -5.44 -7.92
C VAL A 5 -1.21 -4.17 -7.10
N ILE A 6 -1.54 -3.06 -7.77
CA ILE A 6 -1.86 -1.78 -7.14
C ILE A 6 -3.32 -1.46 -7.43
N VAL A 7 -4.20 -1.60 -6.43
CA VAL A 7 -5.58 -1.16 -6.58
C VAL A 7 -5.70 0.28 -6.10
N ALA A 8 -6.08 1.17 -7.02
CA ALA A 8 -6.28 2.61 -6.76
C ALA A 8 -7.71 2.94 -6.30
N ASP A 9 -8.40 1.99 -5.66
CA ASP A 9 -9.79 2.13 -5.26
C ASP A 9 -9.91 2.93 -3.95
N ILE A 10 -10.76 3.96 -3.94
CA ILE A 10 -10.97 4.79 -2.75
C ILE A 10 -11.80 4.05 -1.69
N PRO A 11 -11.74 4.44 -0.40
CA PRO A 11 -12.55 3.82 0.64
C PRO A 11 -14.04 3.77 0.28
N ARG A 12 -14.71 2.69 0.71
CA ARG A 12 -16.15 2.45 0.49
C ARG A 12 -16.55 2.14 -0.96
N SER A 13 -15.60 1.92 -1.86
CA SER A 13 -15.85 1.51 -3.26
C SER A 13 -15.84 -0.01 -3.50
N GLY A 14 -15.78 -0.81 -2.44
CA GLY A 14 -15.66 -2.27 -2.53
C GLY A 14 -14.27 -2.81 -2.19
N THR A 15 -13.39 -1.98 -1.63
CA THR A 15 -12.00 -2.32 -1.24
C THR A 15 -11.87 -3.61 -0.43
N LEU A 16 -12.79 -3.85 0.52
CA LEU A 16 -12.79 -5.10 1.29
C LEU A 16 -13.11 -6.32 0.42
N SER A 17 -14.10 -6.21 -0.48
CA SER A 17 -14.41 -7.28 -1.43
C SER A 17 -13.26 -7.51 -2.40
N MET A 18 -12.59 -6.45 -2.85
CA MET A 18 -11.40 -6.53 -3.70
C MET A 18 -10.26 -7.27 -2.99
N ARG A 19 -9.96 -6.92 -1.74
CA ARG A 19 -8.99 -7.62 -0.91
C ARG A 19 -9.29 -9.11 -0.81
N GLU A 20 -10.53 -9.49 -0.52
CA GLU A 20 -10.90 -10.91 -0.42
C GLU A 20 -10.79 -11.63 -1.77
N ALA A 21 -11.07 -10.95 -2.88
CA ALA A 21 -10.87 -11.50 -4.21
C ALA A 21 -9.39 -11.75 -4.52
N LEU A 22 -8.52 -10.78 -4.20
CA LEU A 22 -7.06 -10.90 -4.38
C LEU A 22 -6.48 -12.03 -3.54
N ILE A 23 -6.91 -12.18 -2.28
CA ILE A 23 -6.51 -13.30 -1.42
C ILE A 23 -6.89 -14.64 -2.07
N ARG A 24 -8.11 -14.77 -2.62
CA ARG A 24 -8.54 -15.99 -3.31
C ARG A 24 -7.73 -16.30 -4.58
N LEU A 25 -7.18 -15.28 -5.22
CA LEU A 25 -6.32 -15.40 -6.40
C LEU A 25 -4.85 -15.69 -6.05
N GLY A 26 -4.49 -15.74 -4.77
CA GLY A 26 -3.15 -16.06 -4.30
C GLY A 26 -2.38 -14.87 -3.71
N CYS A 27 -2.91 -13.65 -3.79
CA CYS A 27 -2.34 -12.45 -3.17
C CYS A 27 -2.68 -12.41 -1.66
N ASN A 28 -2.28 -13.44 -0.92
CA ASN A 28 -2.66 -13.66 0.48
C ASN A 28 -2.33 -12.48 1.41
N LYS A 29 -1.30 -11.71 1.06
CA LYS A 29 -0.87 -10.51 1.77
C LYS A 29 -1.22 -9.29 0.92
N THR A 30 -2.45 -8.81 1.13
CA THR A 30 -2.99 -7.61 0.48
C THR A 30 -3.22 -6.52 1.52
N MET A 31 -2.60 -5.36 1.30
CA MET A 31 -2.72 -4.18 2.16
C MET A 31 -4.15 -3.62 2.13
N HIS A 32 -4.64 -3.17 3.28
CA HIS A 32 -5.94 -2.52 3.47
C HIS A 32 -5.91 -1.79 4.82
N MET A 33 -6.68 -0.72 5.00
CA MET A 33 -6.84 0.00 6.28
C MET A 33 -7.07 -0.90 7.52
N LYS A 34 -7.69 -2.07 7.36
CA LYS A 34 -7.84 -3.04 8.47
C LYS A 34 -6.51 -3.45 9.10
N VAL A 35 -5.46 -3.61 8.29
CA VAL A 35 -4.11 -3.95 8.75
C VAL A 35 -3.56 -2.86 9.67
N LEU A 36 -3.85 -1.58 9.36
CA LEU A 36 -3.40 -0.44 10.17
C LEU A 36 -4.20 -0.33 11.48
N MET A 37 -5.50 -0.57 11.45
CA MET A 37 -6.35 -0.54 12.66
C MET A 37 -5.91 -1.58 13.71
N GLU A 38 -5.35 -2.70 13.25
CA GLU A 38 -4.84 -3.77 14.11
C GLU A 38 -3.42 -3.48 14.62
N ASN A 39 -2.72 -2.48 14.08
CA ASN A 39 -1.33 -2.16 14.43
C ASN A 39 -1.11 -0.63 14.53
N PRO A 40 -1.29 -0.05 15.74
CA PRO A 40 -1.15 1.39 15.96
C PRO A 40 0.21 1.98 15.57
N LEU A 41 1.30 1.21 15.63
CA LEU A 41 2.63 1.68 15.23
C LEU A 41 2.73 1.96 13.72
N LEU A 42 1.95 1.25 12.90
CA LEU A 42 1.88 1.53 11.48
C LEU A 42 1.22 2.89 11.22
N MET A 43 0.25 3.30 12.05
CA MET A 43 -0.40 4.61 11.86
C MET A 43 0.60 5.77 11.97
N SER A 44 1.52 5.73 12.94
CA SER A 44 2.55 6.80 13.06
C SER A 44 3.49 6.83 11.86
N ILE A 45 3.85 5.67 11.31
CA ILE A 45 4.70 5.58 10.10
C ILE A 45 3.97 6.21 8.91
N TRP A 46 2.69 5.88 8.73
CA TRP A 46 1.90 6.45 7.64
C TRP A 46 1.72 7.96 7.78
N THR A 47 1.51 8.49 8.99
CA THR A 47 1.50 9.94 9.23
C THR A 47 2.78 10.61 8.75
N GLU A 48 3.95 10.06 9.08
CA GLU A 48 5.25 10.59 8.63
C GLU A 48 5.37 10.57 7.10
N ILE A 49 4.86 9.52 6.44
CA ILE A 49 4.85 9.42 4.97
C ILE A 49 3.98 10.52 4.36
N TYR A 50 2.78 10.77 4.90
CA TYR A 50 1.93 11.88 4.44
C TYR A 50 2.62 13.24 4.61
N GLU A 51 3.29 13.48 5.74
CA GLU A 51 4.03 14.72 5.96
C GLU A 51 5.14 14.91 4.92
N LYS A 52 5.97 13.87 4.70
CA LYS A 52 7.03 13.89 3.69
C LYS A 52 6.51 14.01 2.26
N HIS A 53 5.33 13.44 1.98
CA HIS A 53 4.67 13.58 0.69
C HIS A 53 4.22 15.03 0.44
N LEU A 54 3.63 15.69 1.45
CA LEU A 54 3.26 17.10 1.38
C LEU A 54 4.48 18.02 1.17
N GLU A 55 5.61 17.66 1.77
CA GLU A 55 6.90 18.34 1.58
C GLU A 55 7.58 18.01 0.24
N LYS A 56 7.06 17.05 -0.53
CA LYS A 56 7.65 16.53 -1.78
C LYS A 56 9.06 15.95 -1.59
N THR A 57 9.33 15.38 -0.42
CA THR A 57 10.62 14.76 -0.07
C THR A 57 10.57 13.24 -0.15
N TRP A 58 9.38 12.64 -0.27
CA TRP A 58 9.20 11.20 -0.41
C TRP A 58 9.42 10.71 -1.86
N THR A 59 10.29 9.71 -2.04
CA THR A 59 10.73 9.22 -3.35
C THR A 59 10.30 7.77 -3.63
N SER A 60 10.49 7.31 -4.87
CA SER A 60 10.26 5.91 -5.24
C SER A 60 11.14 4.92 -4.47
N ASP A 61 12.36 5.30 -4.10
CA ASP A 61 13.25 4.44 -3.30
C ASP A 61 12.78 4.37 -1.84
N ASP A 62 12.23 5.46 -1.30
CA ASP A 62 11.60 5.45 0.03
C ASP A 62 10.40 4.49 0.07
N TRP A 63 9.57 4.45 -0.99
CA TRP A 63 8.49 3.47 -1.11
C TRP A 63 8.99 2.03 -1.04
N ARG A 64 10.04 1.71 -1.82
CA ARG A 64 10.64 0.38 -1.84
C ARG A 64 11.17 0.00 -0.47
N HIS A 65 11.91 0.91 0.16
CA HIS A 65 12.49 0.70 1.48
C HIS A 65 11.41 0.49 2.55
N MET A 66 10.38 1.34 2.56
CA MET A 66 9.28 1.27 3.52
C MET A 66 8.51 -0.05 3.41
N LEU A 67 8.14 -0.45 2.19
CA LEU A 67 7.42 -1.71 1.96
C LEU A 67 8.29 -2.93 2.30
N ASP A 68 9.56 -2.94 1.89
CA ASP A 68 10.47 -4.04 2.24
C ASP A 68 10.68 -4.14 3.78
N GLN A 69 10.71 -3.02 4.50
CA GLN A 69 10.91 -2.99 5.96
C GLN A 69 9.66 -3.39 6.76
N HIS A 70 8.50 -2.85 6.40
CA HIS A 70 7.28 -2.98 7.21
C HIS A 70 6.27 -3.99 6.68
N PHE A 71 6.36 -4.32 5.39
CA PHE A 71 5.40 -5.17 4.69
C PHE A 71 6.11 -6.17 3.75
N PRO A 72 7.14 -6.91 4.21
CA PRO A 72 8.01 -7.71 3.34
C PRO A 72 7.27 -8.77 2.52
N ASP A 73 6.17 -9.32 3.05
CA ASP A 73 5.40 -10.38 2.39
C ASP A 73 4.21 -9.85 1.57
N TYR A 74 3.97 -8.54 1.56
CA TYR A 74 2.81 -7.96 0.87
C TYR A 74 3.05 -7.80 -0.63
N VAL A 75 2.09 -8.27 -1.42
CA VAL A 75 2.18 -8.34 -2.88
C VAL A 75 1.10 -7.52 -3.58
N ALA A 76 0.11 -7.03 -2.84
CA ALA A 76 -0.95 -6.20 -3.40
C ALA A 76 -1.39 -5.08 -2.42
N THR A 77 -1.94 -4.00 -2.97
CA THR A 77 -2.53 -2.90 -2.19
C THR A 77 -4.00 -2.65 -2.56
N THR A 78 -4.79 -2.23 -1.57
CA THR A 78 -6.18 -1.74 -1.69
C THR A 78 -6.43 -0.70 -0.60
N ASP A 79 -7.47 0.12 -0.75
CA ASP A 79 -7.92 1.06 0.28
C ASP A 79 -6.87 2.11 0.69
N VAL A 80 -7.25 2.99 1.63
CA VAL A 80 -6.28 3.84 2.33
C VAL A 80 -5.36 2.99 3.21
N PRO A 81 -4.09 3.41 3.37
CA PRO A 81 -3.49 4.63 2.81
C PRO A 81 -2.91 4.47 1.40
N CYS A 82 -2.74 3.24 0.91
CA CYS A 82 -2.01 3.00 -0.34
C CYS A 82 -2.68 3.60 -1.59
N CYS A 83 -4.02 3.69 -1.64
CA CYS A 83 -4.72 4.28 -2.79
C CYS A 83 -4.35 5.74 -3.04
N ASP A 84 -3.98 6.49 -1.99
CA ASP A 84 -3.60 7.90 -2.11
C ASP A 84 -2.25 8.08 -2.82
N PHE A 85 -1.47 7.01 -2.92
CA PHE A 85 -0.12 7.00 -3.50
C PHE A 85 0.00 6.05 -4.70
N ALA A 86 -1.12 5.72 -5.36
CA ALA A 86 -1.14 4.73 -6.42
C ALA A 86 -0.20 5.07 -7.59
N VAL A 87 -0.04 6.36 -7.91
CA VAL A 87 0.86 6.83 -8.99
C VAL A 87 2.32 6.62 -8.61
N GLU A 88 2.70 7.00 -7.39
CA GLU A 88 4.05 6.86 -6.85
C GLU A 88 4.42 5.39 -6.67
N LEU A 89 3.48 4.57 -6.21
CA LEU A 89 3.65 3.11 -6.13
C LEU A 89 3.85 2.51 -7.52
N ALA A 90 3.08 2.93 -8.54
CA ALA A 90 3.26 2.44 -9.91
C ALA A 90 4.62 2.87 -10.51
N GLN A 91 5.11 4.06 -10.14
CA GLN A 91 6.46 4.50 -10.52
C GLN A 91 7.55 3.70 -9.78
N ALA A 92 7.35 3.38 -8.51
CA ALA A 92 8.28 2.58 -7.72
C ALA A 92 8.32 1.11 -8.17
N TYR A 93 7.18 0.56 -8.60
CA TYR A 93 6.98 -0.82 -9.03
C TYR A 93 6.40 -0.88 -10.45
N PRO A 94 7.20 -0.60 -11.49
CA PRO A 94 6.71 -0.47 -12.86
C PRO A 94 6.21 -1.79 -13.50
N GLN A 95 6.43 -2.92 -12.84
CA GLN A 95 5.91 -4.23 -13.26
C GLN A 95 4.57 -4.58 -12.60
N ALA A 96 4.17 -3.83 -11.57
CA ALA A 96 2.87 -3.99 -10.95
C ALA A 96 1.75 -3.59 -11.92
N LYS A 97 0.62 -4.29 -11.81
CA LYS A 97 -0.60 -4.03 -12.57
C LYS A 97 -1.54 -3.09 -11.83
#